data_AF-A0A8C6SX94-F1
#
_entry.id   AF-A0A8C6SX94-F1
#
_cell.length_a   1.000
_cell.length_b   1.000
_cell.length_c   1.000
_cell.angle_alpha   90.00
_cell.angle_beta   90.00
_cell.angle_gamma   90.00
#
_symmetry.space_group_name_H-M   'P 1'
#
loop_
_entity.id
_entity.type
_entity.pdbx_description
1 polymer ?
#
loop_
_entity_poly.entity_id
_entity_poly.type
_entity_poly.pdbx_seq_one_letter_code
_entity_poly.pdbx_strand_id
1 'polypeptide(L)'
;MGLHIIFIAIQIILASGIFFSLNRTHCSSSNVRQTPSEIFVEMGQQSKIHCSHMIQNYNYILWYRQLKGSRQLQLLGYMSVNDGYPEKGVDVQIQGSALKDQTCDLTVKSNTESAKYFCAASSTVTERGLFQYHNITPPTVKIYPPSKKERPRKKGDTKLKTLVCVASGFYPDHVEVSWKVNEEPRKKRVSTDLIAQRSGTTYTISSRLVVDEDEWTDSNNCFTV
;
A
#
# COMPACT_ATOMS: atom_id res chain seq x y z
N MET A 1 17.09 -18.94 30.14
CA MET A 1 15.68 -18.91 29.72
C MET A 1 15.53 -17.67 28.85
N GLY A 2 15.46 -17.87 27.53
CA GLY A 2 15.47 -16.76 26.57
C GLY A 2 14.11 -16.07 26.54
N LEU A 3 14.10 -14.74 26.73
CA LEU A 3 12.92 -13.90 26.58
C LEU A 3 12.49 -13.93 25.09
N HIS A 4 11.41 -14.64 24.77
CA HIS A 4 10.84 -14.64 23.42
C HIS A 4 9.92 -13.43 23.28
N ILE A 5 10.47 -12.34 22.74
CA ILE A 5 9.77 -11.08 22.50
C ILE A 5 9.04 -11.14 21.14
N ILE A 6 7.73 -10.90 21.15
CA ILE A 6 6.86 -10.86 19.96
C ILE A 6 6.82 -9.42 19.41
N PHE A 7 7.08 -9.24 18.11
CA PHE A 7 7.10 -7.93 17.45
C PHE A 7 5.78 -7.68 16.71
N ILE A 8 5.06 -6.64 17.11
CA ILE A 8 3.83 -6.19 16.47
C ILE A 8 4.10 -4.84 15.80
N ALA A 9 4.21 -4.83 14.47
CA ALA A 9 4.29 -3.58 13.70
C ALA A 9 2.93 -3.20 13.15
N ILE A 10 2.36 -2.10 13.63
CA ILE A 10 1.09 -1.58 13.14
C ILE A 10 1.41 -0.60 12.01
N GLN A 11 1.16 -1.01 10.77
CA GLN A 11 1.30 -0.15 9.59
C GLN A 11 -0.09 0.32 9.18
N ILE A 12 -0.22 1.52 8.64
CA ILE A 12 -1.51 2.03 8.15
C ILE A 12 -1.55 1.82 6.63
N ILE A 13 -2.62 1.20 6.13
CA ILE A 13 -2.92 1.19 4.70
C ILE A 13 -3.78 2.42 4.42
N LEU A 14 -3.25 3.40 3.70
CA LEU A 14 -4.04 4.49 3.15
C LEU A 14 -4.11 4.41 1.62
N ALA A 15 -5.33 4.46 1.12
CA ALA A 15 -5.64 5.00 -0.18
C ALA A 15 -5.74 6.55 -0.06
N SER A 16 -4.63 7.26 -0.26
CA SER A 16 -4.56 8.64 -0.81
C SER A 16 -3.18 9.27 -0.58
N GLY A 17 -2.70 10.00 -1.59
CA GLY A 17 -1.29 10.33 -1.75
C GLY A 17 -0.81 11.73 -1.30
N ILE A 18 0.51 11.74 -1.09
CA ILE A 18 1.53 12.81 -1.24
C ILE A 18 1.65 13.87 -0.12
N PHE A 19 2.77 13.84 0.63
CA PHE A 19 3.93 14.75 0.49
C PHE A 19 5.12 14.27 1.34
N PHE A 20 6.31 14.19 0.75
CA PHE A 20 7.58 13.95 1.47
C PHE A 20 8.18 15.29 1.91
N SER A 21 8.49 15.42 3.19
CA SER A 21 9.59 16.26 3.68
C SER A 21 10.50 15.39 4.53
N LEU A 22 11.81 15.44 4.25
CA LEU A 22 12.87 14.73 4.97
C LEU A 22 12.88 15.14 6.45
N ASN A 23 12.30 14.28 7.28
CA ASN A 23 12.66 14.02 8.67
C ASN A 23 12.04 12.67 9.04
N ARG A 24 12.59 11.93 10.00
CA ARG A 24 12.03 10.65 10.47
C ARG A 24 10.63 10.88 11.05
N THR A 25 9.61 10.89 10.21
CA THR A 25 8.22 11.01 10.62
C THR A 25 7.53 9.70 10.33
N HIS A 26 7.30 8.99 11.43
CA HIS A 26 6.28 7.98 11.61
C HIS A 26 5.08 8.22 10.68
N CYS A 27 4.78 7.24 9.82
CA CYS A 27 3.64 7.28 8.90
C CYS A 27 2.34 7.16 9.72
N SER A 28 1.92 8.25 10.35
CA SER A 28 0.56 8.39 10.84
C SER A 28 -0.27 8.94 9.69
N SER A 29 -1.25 8.17 9.22
CA SER A 29 -2.32 8.78 8.45
C SER A 29 -2.93 9.90 9.27
N SER A 30 -3.20 11.05 8.67
CA SER A 30 -3.75 12.19 9.40
C SER A 30 -5.14 11.89 9.95
N ASN A 31 -5.90 10.96 9.36
CA ASN A 31 -7.31 10.77 9.68
C ASN A 31 -7.64 9.51 10.47
N VAL A 32 -6.77 8.49 10.48
CA VAL A 32 -6.92 7.27 11.31
C VAL A 32 -5.66 7.09 12.16
N ARG A 33 -5.84 7.00 13.47
CA ARG A 33 -4.75 6.91 14.43
C ARG A 33 -4.85 5.60 15.20
N GLN A 34 -3.80 4.78 15.08
CA GLN A 34 -3.61 3.60 15.91
C GLN A 34 -2.53 3.84 16.97
N THR A 35 -2.72 3.26 18.15
CA THR A 35 -1.78 3.40 19.26
C THR A 35 -1.81 2.14 20.13
N PRO A 36 -0.67 1.69 20.66
CA PRO A 36 0.69 2.14 20.34
C PRO A 36 1.16 1.64 18.95
N SER A 37 2.27 2.16 18.44
CA SER A 37 2.84 1.76 17.15
C SER A 37 3.48 0.37 17.20
N GLU A 38 3.99 0.00 18.38
CA GLU A 38 4.62 -1.28 18.68
C GLU A 38 4.28 -1.72 20.11
N ILE A 39 4.09 -3.02 20.30
CA ILE A 39 3.88 -3.64 21.62
C ILE A 39 4.75 -4.88 21.71
N PHE A 40 5.41 -5.04 22.85
CA PHE A 40 6.11 -6.25 23.24
C PHE A 40 5.32 -6.93 24.35
N VAL A 41 4.82 -8.13 24.07
CA VAL A 41 3.99 -8.91 25.00
C VAL A 41 4.55 -10.31 25.12
N GLU A 42 4.51 -10.87 26.32
CA GLU A 42 4.91 -12.25 26.57
C GLU A 42 3.91 -13.23 25.92
N MET A 43 4.40 -14.40 25.53
CA MET A 43 3.57 -15.42 24.91
C MET A 43 2.40 -15.80 25.83
N GLY A 44 1.19 -15.81 25.27
CA GLY A 44 -0.05 -16.13 26.02
C GLY A 44 -0.62 -14.99 26.84
N GLN A 45 0.05 -13.84 26.94
CA GLN A 45 -0.54 -12.66 27.57
C GLN A 45 -1.43 -11.89 26.58
N GLN A 46 -2.32 -11.08 27.15
CA GLN A 46 -3.22 -10.22 26.38
C GLN A 46 -2.53 -8.93 25.94
N SER A 47 -2.96 -8.38 24.80
CA SER A 47 -2.51 -7.09 24.29
C SER A 47 -3.70 -6.24 23.88
N LYS A 48 -3.58 -4.91 24.02
CA LYS A 48 -4.64 -3.97 23.69
C LYS A 48 -4.13 -2.93 22.69
N ILE A 49 -4.89 -2.72 21.62
CA ILE A 49 -4.57 -1.84 20.52
C ILE A 49 -5.73 -0.87 20.32
N HIS A 50 -5.42 0.42 20.28
CA HIS A 50 -6.39 1.50 20.13
C HIS A 50 -6.45 1.95 18.67
N CYS A 51 -7.63 2.27 18.18
CA CYS A 51 -7.87 2.90 16.89
C CYS A 51 -8.89 4.02 17.05
N SER A 52 -8.65 5.17 16.41
CA SER A 52 -9.58 6.30 16.35
C SER A 52 -9.50 6.96 14.97
N HIS A 53 -10.54 7.68 14.55
CA HIS A 53 -10.50 8.44 13.31
C HIS A 53 -11.18 9.80 13.40
N MET A 54 -10.77 10.74 12.55
CA MET A 54 -11.34 12.10 12.46
C MET A 54 -12.32 12.26 11.29
N ILE A 55 -12.66 11.16 10.60
CA ILE A 55 -13.53 11.15 9.42
C ILE A 55 -15.02 11.28 9.83
N GLN A 56 -15.73 12.24 9.24
CA GLN A 56 -17.18 12.40 9.44
C GLN A 56 -17.98 11.27 8.77
N ASN A 57 -19.13 10.93 9.34
CA ASN A 57 -20.09 9.93 8.83
C ASN A 57 -19.57 8.48 8.75
N TYR A 58 -18.34 8.24 9.21
CA TYR A 58 -17.81 6.90 9.36
C TYR A 58 -18.29 6.36 10.71
N ASN A 59 -18.80 5.13 10.65
CA ASN A 59 -19.41 4.44 11.77
C ASN A 59 -19.08 2.95 11.78
N TYR A 60 -18.07 2.54 11.00
CA TYR A 60 -17.44 1.24 11.10
C TYR A 60 -15.96 1.38 11.36
N ILE A 61 -15.43 0.54 12.24
CA ILE A 61 -13.99 0.30 12.35
C ILE A 61 -13.76 -1.20 12.20
N LEU A 62 -12.98 -1.60 11.19
CA LEU A 62 -12.60 -2.99 10.92
C LEU A 62 -11.20 -3.25 11.46
N TRP A 63 -10.98 -4.45 11.99
CA TRP A 63 -9.70 -4.90 12.52
C TRP A 63 -9.16 -6.08 11.73
N TYR A 64 -7.90 -5.99 11.33
CA TYR A 64 -7.19 -7.03 10.59
C TYR A 64 -5.90 -7.45 11.27
N ARG A 65 -5.48 -8.67 10.98
CA ARG A 65 -4.19 -9.24 11.37
C ARG A 65 -3.44 -9.78 10.16
N GLN A 66 -2.13 -9.56 10.12
CA GLN A 66 -1.20 -10.17 9.17
C GLN A 66 -0.08 -10.88 9.94
N LEU A 67 -0.01 -12.20 9.83
CA LEU A 67 1.06 -12.99 10.46
C LEU A 67 2.41 -12.72 9.78
N LYS A 68 3.50 -12.85 10.54
CA LYS A 68 4.85 -12.71 10.00
C LYS A 68 5.08 -13.72 8.85
N GLY A 69 5.46 -13.23 7.68
CA GLY A 69 5.69 -14.05 6.48
C GLY A 69 4.46 -14.26 5.60
N SER A 70 3.27 -13.91 6.06
CA SER A 70 2.05 -13.92 5.24
C SER A 70 1.84 -12.57 4.54
N ARG A 71 1.34 -12.61 3.30
CA ARG A 71 0.84 -11.41 2.59
C ARG A 71 -0.66 -11.19 2.78
N GLN A 72 -1.39 -12.17 3.33
CA GLN A 72 -2.83 -12.10 3.47
C GLN A 72 -3.25 -11.38 4.76
N LEU A 73 -4.25 -10.52 4.65
CA LEU A 73 -4.93 -9.90 5.79
C LEU A 73 -6.10 -10.80 6.22
N GLN A 74 -6.11 -11.20 7.49
CA GLN A 74 -7.24 -11.89 8.12
C GLN A 74 -8.11 -10.85 8.84
N LEU A 75 -9.40 -10.83 8.55
CA LEU A 75 -10.37 -10.04 9.31
C LEU A 75 -10.55 -10.66 10.71
N LEU A 76 -10.46 -9.84 11.75
CA LEU A 76 -10.71 -10.21 13.15
C LEU A 76 -12.10 -9.83 13.62
N GLY A 77 -12.73 -8.86 12.96
CA GLY A 77 -14.05 -8.37 13.29
C GLY A 77 -14.17 -6.87 13.02
N TYR A 78 -15.30 -6.31 13.42
CA TYR A 78 -15.60 -4.91 13.23
C TYR A 78 -16.40 -4.32 14.39
N MET A 79 -16.34 -3.01 14.54
CA MET A 79 -17.22 -2.20 15.38
C MET A 79 -18.21 -1.49 14.47
N SER A 80 -19.51 -1.58 14.75
CA SER A 80 -20.58 -0.84 14.06
C SER A 80 -21.21 0.14 15.04
N VAL A 81 -21.00 1.43 14.84
CA VAL A 81 -21.40 2.50 15.76
C VAL A 81 -20.78 2.28 17.15
N ASN A 82 -21.41 1.49 18.01
CA ASN A 82 -20.93 1.16 19.36
C ASN A 82 -20.98 -0.36 19.65
N ASP A 83 -21.37 -1.18 18.67
CA ASP A 83 -21.52 -2.62 18.82
C ASP A 83 -20.34 -3.36 18.17
N GLY A 84 -19.62 -4.15 18.95
CA GLY A 84 -18.46 -4.92 18.50
C GLY A 84 -18.82 -6.34 18.07
N TYR A 85 -18.37 -6.74 16.87
CA TYR A 85 -18.62 -8.03 16.26
C TYR A 85 -17.29 -8.73 15.88
N PRO A 86 -16.70 -9.50 16.80
CA PRO A 86 -15.58 -10.39 16.49
C PRO A 86 -16.00 -11.49 15.50
N GLU A 87 -15.09 -11.87 14.60
CA GLU A 87 -15.29 -13.01 13.70
C GLU A 87 -15.31 -14.34 14.47
N LYS A 88 -15.91 -15.37 13.88
CA LYS A 88 -15.90 -16.71 14.48
C LYS A 88 -14.50 -17.31 14.41
N GLY A 89 -14.05 -17.94 15.50
CA GLY A 89 -12.77 -18.65 15.56
C GLY A 89 -11.55 -17.75 15.78
N VAL A 90 -11.74 -16.46 16.10
CA VAL A 90 -10.67 -15.57 16.57
C VAL A 90 -10.86 -15.23 18.05
N ASP A 91 -9.76 -15.20 18.80
CA ASP A 91 -9.79 -14.93 20.24
C ASP A 91 -9.47 -13.45 20.54
N VAL A 92 -10.43 -12.59 20.17
CA VAL A 92 -10.32 -11.14 20.34
C VAL A 92 -11.57 -10.56 20.98
N GLN A 93 -11.45 -9.36 21.56
CA GLN A 93 -12.57 -8.52 21.97
C GLN A 93 -12.45 -7.16 21.29
N ILE A 94 -13.58 -6.64 20.83
CA ILE A 94 -13.68 -5.33 20.19
C ILE A 94 -14.62 -4.48 21.04
N GLN A 95 -14.14 -3.36 21.56
CA GLN A 95 -14.87 -2.49 22.50
C GLN A 95 -14.70 -1.01 22.15
N GLY A 96 -15.59 -0.13 22.62
CA GLY A 96 -15.53 1.31 22.35
C GLY A 96 -16.52 1.77 21.29
N SER A 97 -16.09 2.66 20.39
CA SER A 97 -16.95 3.23 19.35
C SER A 97 -16.22 3.40 18.02
N ALA A 98 -16.96 3.22 16.94
CA ALA A 98 -16.54 3.49 15.57
C ALA A 98 -16.90 4.90 15.09
N LEU A 99 -17.33 5.79 15.98
CA LEU A 99 -17.68 7.16 15.64
C LEU A 99 -16.45 8.09 15.63
N LYS A 100 -16.59 9.20 14.91
CA LYS A 100 -15.56 10.25 14.81
C LYS A 100 -15.07 10.69 16.19
N ASP A 101 -13.75 10.82 16.32
CA ASP A 101 -13.01 11.26 17.51
C ASP A 101 -13.18 10.32 18.73
N GLN A 102 -13.81 9.16 18.54
CA GLN A 102 -13.91 8.12 19.55
C GLN A 102 -12.91 6.98 19.28
N THR A 103 -12.70 6.15 20.30
CA THR A 103 -11.73 5.06 20.26
C THR A 103 -12.44 3.72 20.19
N CYS A 104 -12.00 2.88 19.25
CA CYS A 104 -12.29 1.47 19.17
C CYS A 104 -11.04 0.69 19.58
N ASP A 105 -11.20 -0.20 20.55
CA ASP A 105 -10.14 -0.99 21.15
C ASP A 105 -10.24 -2.44 20.71
N LEU A 106 -9.14 -2.97 20.18
CA LEU A 106 -8.94 -4.40 19.96
C LEU A 106 -8.13 -4.97 21.11
N THR A 107 -8.69 -5.95 21.81
CA THR A 107 -7.97 -6.75 22.80
C THR A 107 -7.74 -8.15 22.24
N VAL A 108 -6.48 -8.51 22.03
CA VAL A 108 -6.07 -9.87 21.66
C VAL A 108 -5.83 -10.64 22.95
N LYS A 109 -6.63 -11.68 23.24
CA LYS A 109 -6.60 -12.32 24.56
C LYS A 109 -5.36 -13.19 24.79
N SER A 110 -4.88 -13.85 23.74
CA SER A 110 -3.71 -14.73 23.80
C SER A 110 -2.79 -14.48 22.61
N ASN A 111 -1.66 -13.81 22.85
CA ASN A 111 -0.64 -13.57 21.84
C ASN A 111 0.27 -14.80 21.71
N THR A 112 0.04 -15.63 20.70
CA THR A 112 0.86 -16.81 20.42
C THR A 112 1.92 -16.55 19.36
N GLU A 113 1.68 -15.59 18.47
CA GLU A 113 2.51 -15.33 17.29
C GLU A 113 2.72 -13.83 17.04
N SER A 114 3.84 -13.48 16.39
CA SER A 114 4.13 -12.11 15.94
C SER A 114 3.31 -11.77 14.71
N ALA A 115 2.55 -10.69 14.80
CA ALA A 115 1.66 -10.25 13.74
C ALA A 115 1.57 -8.72 13.67
N LYS A 116 1.24 -8.21 12.49
CA LYS A 116 0.87 -6.81 12.28
C LYS A 116 -0.63 -6.67 12.39
N TYR A 117 -1.10 -5.65 13.08
CA TYR A 117 -2.53 -5.37 13.23
C TYR A 117 -2.86 -4.05 12.55
N PHE A 118 -4.01 -4.00 11.89
CA PHE A 118 -4.45 -2.86 11.11
C PHE A 118 -5.88 -2.52 11.49
N CYS A 119 -6.19 -1.25 11.65
CA CYS A 119 -7.56 -0.79 11.67
C CYS A 119 -7.89 0.01 10.40
N ALA A 120 -9.15 -0.06 9.97
CA ALA A 120 -9.68 0.73 8.87
C ALA A 120 -11.03 1.30 9.28
N ALA A 121 -11.25 2.59 9.05
CA ALA A 121 -12.55 3.23 9.28
C ALA A 121 -13.38 3.24 7.99
N SER A 122 -14.69 3.03 8.09
CA SER A 122 -15.64 3.01 6.97
C SER A 122 -17.00 3.62 7.37
N SER A 123 -17.81 4.02 6.38
CA SER A 123 -19.20 4.47 6.59
C SER A 123 -20.21 3.36 6.27
N THR A 124 -21.43 3.46 6.82
CA THR A 124 -22.53 2.47 6.66
C THR A 124 -23.04 2.36 5.25
N VAL A 125 -22.90 3.39 4.45
CA VAL A 125 -23.63 3.68 3.20
C VAL A 125 -24.55 2.53 2.75
N THR A 126 -25.71 2.43 3.42
CA THR A 126 -26.98 2.00 2.80
C THR A 126 -27.60 3.16 2.03
N GLU A 127 -26.81 4.16 1.66
CA GLU A 127 -27.16 4.92 0.47
C GLU A 127 -26.82 4.01 -0.72
N ARG A 128 -27.53 4.20 -1.82
CA ARG A 128 -26.90 4.03 -3.12
C ARG A 128 -25.81 5.09 -3.20
N GLY A 129 -24.74 4.88 -2.43
CA GLY A 129 -23.57 5.70 -2.43
C GLY A 129 -23.16 5.71 -3.87
N LEU A 130 -23.17 6.90 -4.44
CA LEU A 130 -22.34 7.20 -5.56
C LEU A 130 -20.89 6.89 -5.12
N PHE A 131 -20.50 5.61 -5.10
CA PHE A 131 -19.44 5.24 -5.99
C PHE A 131 -19.86 5.93 -7.28
N GLN A 132 -19.28 7.08 -7.59
CA GLN A 132 -18.99 7.26 -9.00
C GLN A 132 -18.16 6.02 -9.29
N TYR A 133 -18.84 4.97 -9.76
CA TYR A 133 -18.26 3.88 -10.50
C TYR A 133 -17.60 4.63 -11.65
N HIS A 134 -16.41 5.16 -11.39
CA HIS A 134 -15.55 5.62 -12.43
C HIS A 134 -15.33 4.34 -13.21
N ASN A 135 -15.83 4.35 -14.44
CA ASN A 135 -15.69 3.22 -15.32
C ASN A 135 -14.23 2.81 -15.28
N ILE A 136 -13.99 1.51 -15.14
CA ILE A 136 -12.63 0.97 -15.19
C ILE A 136 -12.06 1.41 -16.53
N THR A 137 -11.09 2.31 -16.51
CA THR A 137 -10.43 2.80 -17.70
C THR A 137 -9.09 2.09 -17.83
N PRO A 138 -8.84 1.41 -18.96
CA PRO A 138 -7.52 0.85 -19.21
C PRO A 138 -6.49 1.98 -19.39
N PRO A 139 -5.21 1.72 -19.06
CA PRO A 139 -4.16 2.71 -19.24
C PRO A 139 -3.91 3.00 -20.73
N THR A 140 -3.73 4.28 -21.05
CA THR A 140 -3.05 4.67 -22.29
C THR A 140 -1.55 4.64 -22.04
N VAL A 141 -0.85 3.80 -22.80
CA VAL A 141 0.59 3.54 -22.64
C VAL A 141 1.38 4.26 -23.73
N LYS A 142 2.42 4.98 -23.33
CA LYS A 142 3.38 5.61 -24.24
C LYS A 142 4.81 5.33 -23.79
N ILE A 143 5.62 4.82 -24.70
CA ILE A 143 7.07 4.67 -24.50
C ILE A 143 7.76 5.89 -25.11
N TYR A 144 8.57 6.58 -24.31
CA TYR A 144 9.43 7.67 -24.72
C TYR A 144 10.87 7.14 -24.92
N PRO A 145 11.51 7.50 -26.04
CA PRO A 145 12.88 7.08 -26.30
C PRO A 145 13.87 7.79 -25.36
N PRO A 146 15.10 7.27 -25.23
CA PRO A 146 16.17 7.90 -24.48
C PRO A 146 16.45 9.33 -24.95
N SER A 147 16.78 10.22 -24.02
CA SER A 147 17.15 11.59 -24.35
C SER A 147 18.45 11.62 -25.14
N LYS A 148 18.48 12.39 -26.24
CA LYS A 148 19.72 12.64 -27.00
C LYS A 148 20.83 13.28 -26.14
N LYS A 149 20.46 13.89 -25.02
CA LYS A 149 21.39 14.54 -24.06
C LYS A 149 21.79 13.64 -22.90
N GLU A 150 21.34 12.39 -22.84
CA GLU A 150 21.74 11.44 -21.79
C GLU A 150 23.25 11.18 -21.90
N ARG A 151 23.97 11.46 -20.81
CA ARG A 151 25.43 11.32 -20.73
C ARG A 151 25.80 10.18 -19.76
N PRO A 152 26.92 9.48 -20.01
CA PRO A 152 27.49 8.56 -19.03
C PRO A 152 27.74 9.27 -17.70
N ARG A 153 27.61 8.53 -16.59
CA ARG A 153 27.88 9.07 -15.24
C ARG A 153 29.35 9.46 -15.07
N LYS A 154 30.27 8.66 -15.62
CA LYS A 154 31.70 8.96 -15.67
C LYS A 154 32.27 8.70 -17.06
N LYS A 155 33.40 9.35 -17.34
CA LYS A 155 34.16 9.15 -18.59
C LYS A 155 34.77 7.75 -18.56
N GLY A 156 34.42 6.91 -19.52
CA GLY A 156 34.85 5.50 -19.61
C GLY A 156 33.80 4.48 -19.16
N ASP A 157 32.69 4.92 -18.57
CA ASP A 157 31.56 4.02 -18.29
C ASP A 157 30.86 3.60 -19.58
N THR A 158 30.29 2.40 -19.57
CA THR A 158 29.34 1.94 -20.60
C THR A 158 28.25 3.00 -20.78
N LYS A 159 27.98 3.36 -22.04
CA LYS A 159 26.95 4.34 -22.36
C LYS A 159 25.60 3.65 -22.23
N LEU A 160 24.84 4.06 -21.21
CA LEU A 160 23.51 3.55 -20.93
C LEU A 160 22.44 4.46 -21.56
N LYS A 161 21.29 3.87 -21.85
CA LYS A 161 20.11 4.52 -22.42
C LYS A 161 18.88 4.21 -21.58
N THR A 162 18.09 5.22 -21.27
CA THR A 162 16.90 5.07 -20.44
C THR A 162 15.63 5.27 -21.28
N LEU A 163 14.86 4.20 -21.48
CA LEU A 163 13.49 4.29 -22.00
C LEU A 163 12.53 4.59 -20.85
N VAL A 164 11.49 5.39 -21.12
CA VAL A 164 10.47 5.73 -20.12
C VAL A 164 9.09 5.34 -20.65
N CYS A 165 8.41 4.43 -19.97
CA CYS A 165 7.00 4.16 -20.17
C CYS A 165 6.18 5.07 -19.24
N VAL A 166 5.13 5.69 -19.78
CA VAL A 166 4.10 6.37 -19.01
C VAL A 166 2.76 5.70 -19.32
N ALA A 167 2.17 5.07 -18.32
CA ALA A 167 0.80 4.59 -18.34
C ALA A 167 -0.08 5.64 -17.67
N SER A 168 -1.12 6.13 -18.35
CA SER A 168 -1.93 7.27 -17.89
C SER A 168 -3.42 7.07 -18.17
N GLY A 169 -4.27 7.78 -17.43
CA GLY A 169 -5.73 7.77 -17.64
C GLY A 169 -6.44 6.53 -17.09
N PHE A 170 -5.75 5.70 -16.31
CA PHE A 170 -6.32 4.46 -15.78
C PHE A 170 -7.05 4.66 -14.45
N TYR A 171 -8.02 3.81 -14.20
CA TYR A 171 -8.74 3.71 -12.93
C TYR A 171 -9.25 2.27 -12.76
N PRO A 172 -9.20 1.67 -11.55
CA PRO A 172 -8.58 2.16 -10.31
C PRO A 172 -7.04 2.19 -10.40
N ASP A 173 -6.33 2.53 -9.32
CA ASP A 173 -4.86 2.63 -9.26
C ASP A 173 -4.11 1.28 -9.35
N HIS A 174 -4.83 0.17 -9.47
CA HIS A 174 -4.28 -1.19 -9.52
C HIS A 174 -3.79 -1.54 -10.92
N VAL A 175 -2.50 -1.31 -11.21
CA VAL A 175 -1.85 -1.70 -12.47
C VAL A 175 -0.49 -2.34 -12.23
N GLU A 176 -0.10 -3.25 -13.12
CA GLU A 176 1.25 -3.82 -13.19
C GLU A 176 1.89 -3.43 -14.53
N VAL A 177 3.17 -3.05 -14.51
CA VAL A 177 3.91 -2.62 -15.70
C VAL A 177 5.05 -3.61 -15.95
N SER A 178 5.06 -4.24 -17.14
CA SER A 178 6.01 -5.31 -17.47
C SER A 178 6.70 -5.07 -18.80
N TRP A 179 8.02 -4.86 -18.78
CA TRP A 179 8.78 -4.67 -20.02
C TRP A 179 9.06 -6.00 -20.74
N LYS A 180 9.10 -5.95 -22.06
CA LYS A 180 9.60 -7.01 -22.93
C LYS A 180 10.61 -6.45 -23.94
N VAL A 181 11.63 -7.23 -24.23
CA VAL A 181 12.61 -6.96 -25.29
C VAL A 181 12.59 -8.16 -26.22
N ASN A 182 12.24 -7.95 -27.49
CA ASN A 182 12.05 -9.04 -28.47
C ASN A 182 11.06 -10.10 -27.96
N GLU A 183 9.92 -9.62 -27.45
CA GLU A 183 8.85 -10.43 -26.85
C GLU A 183 9.19 -11.16 -25.53
N GLU A 184 10.46 -11.16 -25.13
CA GLU A 184 10.93 -11.80 -23.91
C GLU A 184 10.81 -10.89 -22.68
N PRO A 185 10.26 -11.38 -21.55
CA PRO A 185 10.10 -10.58 -20.33
C PRO A 185 11.42 -10.04 -19.76
N ARG A 186 11.45 -8.74 -19.45
CA ARG A 186 12.62 -8.04 -18.90
C ARG A 186 12.34 -7.53 -17.50
N LYS A 187 13.10 -8.04 -16.51
CA LYS A 187 13.08 -7.55 -15.11
C LYS A 187 14.36 -6.81 -14.70
N LYS A 188 15.47 -7.11 -15.38
CA LYS A 188 16.78 -6.51 -15.09
C LYS A 188 16.76 -5.03 -15.49
N ARG A 189 17.26 -4.15 -14.60
CA ARG A 189 17.34 -2.69 -14.82
C ARG A 189 15.99 -2.02 -15.14
N VAL A 190 14.90 -2.61 -14.65
CA VAL A 190 13.56 -2.02 -14.68
C VAL A 190 13.28 -1.35 -13.33
N SER A 191 12.73 -0.14 -13.37
CA SER A 191 12.30 0.60 -12.18
C SER A 191 10.95 1.26 -12.46
N THR A 192 9.90 0.72 -11.81
CA THR A 192 8.56 1.29 -11.83
C THR A 192 8.35 2.14 -10.59
N ASP A 193 7.71 3.30 -10.74
CA ASP A 193 7.40 4.18 -9.61
C ASP A 193 6.49 3.44 -8.61
N LEU A 194 6.72 3.65 -7.31
CA LEU A 194 6.01 2.93 -6.26
C LEU A 194 4.53 3.35 -6.12
N ILE A 195 4.21 4.57 -6.54
CA ILE A 195 2.91 5.21 -6.31
C ILE A 195 2.45 5.83 -7.62
N ALA A 196 1.25 5.48 -8.08
CA ALA A 196 0.63 6.15 -9.21
C ALA A 196 0.19 7.57 -8.80
N GLN A 197 0.58 8.56 -9.59
CA GLN A 197 0.18 9.94 -9.39
C GLN A 197 -1.27 10.13 -9.85
N ARG A 198 -2.09 10.74 -8.99
CA ARG A 198 -3.48 11.06 -9.31
C ARG A 198 -3.56 12.35 -10.12
N SER A 199 -4.32 12.32 -11.22
CA SER A 199 -4.67 13.47 -12.04
C SER A 199 -6.19 13.51 -12.22
N GLY A 200 -6.86 14.39 -11.47
CA GLY A 200 -8.32 14.44 -11.40
C GLY A 200 -8.92 13.12 -10.86
N THR A 201 -9.60 12.38 -11.72
CA THR A 201 -10.27 11.10 -11.42
C THR A 201 -9.47 9.87 -11.85
N THR A 202 -8.36 10.05 -12.56
CA THR A 202 -7.54 8.95 -13.12
C THR A 202 -6.13 8.97 -12.55
N TYR A 203 -5.39 7.90 -12.81
CA TYR A 203 -4.03 7.70 -12.33
C TYR A 203 -3.03 7.67 -13.48
N THR A 204 -1.77 7.98 -13.15
CA THR A 204 -0.62 7.91 -14.04
C THR A 204 0.55 7.29 -13.29
N ILE A 205 1.26 6.36 -13.91
CA ILE A 205 2.46 5.71 -13.35
C ILE A 205 3.54 5.70 -14.42
N SER A 206 4.80 5.87 -14.00
CA SER A 206 5.94 5.75 -14.91
C SER A 206 6.81 4.55 -14.58
N SER A 207 7.36 3.93 -15.61
CA SER A 207 8.35 2.87 -15.49
C SER A 207 9.53 3.17 -16.41
N ARG A 208 10.73 2.79 -15.98
CA ARG A 208 11.98 3.09 -16.68
C ARG A 208 12.73 1.79 -16.92
N LEU A 209 13.19 1.60 -18.16
CA LEU A 209 14.07 0.50 -18.56
C LEU A 209 15.41 1.09 -18.97
N VAL A 210 16.49 0.63 -18.33
CA VAL A 210 17.85 1.04 -18.67
C VAL A 210 18.56 -0.08 -19.45
N VAL A 211 18.98 0.22 -20.67
CA VAL A 211 19.69 -0.68 -21.58
C VAL A 211 21.07 -0.14 -21.95
N ASP A 212 21.91 -0.98 -22.52
CA ASP A 212 23.19 -0.54 -23.09
C ASP A 212 22.93 0.18 -24.44
N GLU A 213 23.80 1.11 -24.85
CA GLU A 213 23.60 1.89 -26.09
C GLU A 213 23.49 0.99 -27.32
N ASP A 214 24.32 -0.04 -27.41
CA ASP A 214 24.32 -0.98 -28.54
C ASP A 214 22.98 -1.72 -28.65
N GLU A 215 22.39 -2.14 -27.53
CA GLU A 215 21.07 -2.80 -27.46
C GLU A 215 19.96 -1.84 -27.93
N TRP A 216 20.03 -0.55 -27.59
CA TRP A 216 19.06 0.45 -28.04
C TRP A 216 19.19 0.80 -29.52
N THR A 217 20.42 0.86 -30.05
CA THR A 217 20.66 1.28 -31.45
C THR A 217 20.46 0.16 -32.47
N ASP A 218 20.43 -1.10 -32.02
CA ASP A 218 20.13 -2.23 -32.88
C ASP A 218 18.67 -2.20 -33.34
N SER A 219 18.45 -1.98 -34.63
CA SER A 219 17.13 -1.92 -35.24
C SER A 219 16.35 -3.24 -35.19
N ASN A 220 17.02 -4.35 -34.89
CA ASN A 220 16.36 -5.65 -34.69
C ASN A 220 15.68 -5.74 -33.33
N ASN A 221 16.05 -4.87 -32.37
CA ASN A 221 15.46 -4.90 -31.04
C ASN A 221 14.13 -4.15 -30.98
N CYS A 222 13.11 -4.83 -30.46
CA CYS A 222 11.78 -4.27 -30.23
C CYS A 222 11.48 -4.19 -28.73
N PHE A 223 11.21 -2.96 -28.24
CA PHE A 223 10.90 -2.69 -26.85
C PHE A 223 9.41 -2.47 -26.65
N THR A 224 8.78 -3.28 -25.81
CA THR A 224 7.36 -3.20 -25.48
C THR A 224 7.14 -3.23 -23.97
N VAL A 225 5.94 -2.84 -23.53
CA VAL A 225 5.56 -2.73 -22.12
C VAL A 225 4.11 -3.14 -21.92
#